data_AF-A0A1B6KE00-F1
#
_entry.id   AF-A0A1B6KE00-F1
#
_cell.length_a   1.000
_cell.length_b   1.000
_cell.length_c   1.000
_cell.angle_alpha   90.00
_cell.angle_beta   90.00
_cell.angle_gamma   90.00
#
_symmetry.space_group_name_H-M   'P 1'
#
loop_
_entity.id
_entity.type
_entity.pdbx_description
1 polymer ?
#
loop_
_entity_poly.entity_id
_entity_poly.type
_entity_poly.pdbx_seq_one_letter_code
_entity_poly.pdbx_strand_id
1 'polypeptide(L)'
;MNVIAVVIVSVLLGVGTKGQFDPQLRVLGNVVMSIGNHLFARFTFDEVPSGSENGTFIEQMSYIHQMLKKMRDHFMDPPDGVKDQLRDLTQSFSFQVKVQLPRLDIEESDLRDKYGLTEAEIQRFQSMASDCKQFVDEIIATRGEEVTDKYL
;
A
#
# COMPACT_ATOMS: atom_id res chain seq x y z
N MET A 1 -33.24 13.70 33.75
CA MET A 1 -31.78 13.57 33.54
C MET A 1 -31.47 12.08 33.43
N ASN A 2 -31.39 11.54 32.21
CA ASN A 2 -31.03 10.14 32.00
C ASN A 2 -29.59 10.10 31.48
N VAL A 3 -28.66 9.76 32.36
CA VAL A 3 -27.28 9.43 32.00
C VAL A 3 -27.28 7.97 31.57
N ILE A 4 -27.21 7.73 30.26
CA ILE A 4 -26.96 6.39 29.72
C ILE A 4 -25.47 6.13 29.93
N ALA A 5 -25.16 5.26 30.89
CA ALA A 5 -23.84 4.68 31.04
C ALA A 5 -23.55 3.83 29.79
N VAL A 6 -22.74 4.37 28.88
CA VAL A 6 -22.23 3.63 27.72
C VAL A 6 -21.08 2.74 28.25
N VAL A 7 -21.46 1.56 28.71
CA VAL A 7 -20.53 0.45 28.96
C VAL A 7 -20.12 -0.09 27.59
N ILE A 8 -18.97 0.35 27.07
CA ILE A 8 -18.36 -0.31 25.90
C ILE A 8 -17.70 -1.58 26.43
N VAL A 9 -18.42 -2.68 26.28
CA VAL A 9 -17.95 -4.05 26.51
C VAL A 9 -16.79 -4.31 25.55
N SER A 10 -15.61 -4.56 26.10
CA SER A 10 -14.47 -5.14 25.39
C SER A 10 -14.84 -6.57 24.98
N VAL A 11 -15.41 -6.72 23.79
CA VAL A 11 -15.73 -8.02 23.22
C VAL A 11 -14.45 -8.62 22.63
N LEU A 12 -13.75 -9.39 23.45
CA LEU A 12 -12.91 -10.51 23.01
C LEU A 12 -13.81 -11.52 22.31
N LEU A 13 -13.91 -11.43 20.98
CA LEU A 13 -14.42 -12.50 20.14
C LEU A 13 -13.35 -12.90 19.14
N GLY A 14 -12.65 -13.98 19.49
CA GLY A 14 -11.97 -14.82 18.53
C GLY A 14 -12.99 -15.37 17.54
N VAL A 15 -13.06 -14.74 16.37
CA VAL A 15 -13.64 -15.28 15.15
C VAL A 15 -12.54 -15.14 14.12
N GLY A 16 -12.04 -16.26 13.59
CA GLY A 16 -10.89 -16.29 12.69
C GLY A 16 -11.05 -15.32 11.53
N THR A 17 -10.14 -14.34 11.44
CA THR A 17 -9.99 -13.50 10.27
C THR A 17 -8.69 -13.89 9.58
N LYS A 18 -8.78 -14.23 8.29
CA LYS A 18 -7.62 -14.19 7.40
C LYS A 18 -7.01 -12.79 7.46
N GLY A 19 -5.72 -12.69 7.24
CA GLY A 19 -4.88 -11.66 7.83
C GLY A 19 -5.28 -10.22 7.58
N GLN A 20 -4.95 -9.37 8.54
CA GLN A 20 -5.27 -7.96 8.47
C GLN A 20 -4.05 -7.13 8.80
N PHE A 21 -3.70 -6.27 7.86
CA PHE A 21 -2.77 -5.18 8.07
C PHE A 21 -3.09 -4.40 9.35
N ASP A 22 -2.03 -3.93 9.99
CA ASP A 22 -2.07 -2.94 11.06
C ASP A 22 -2.97 -1.77 10.68
N PRO A 23 -3.80 -1.22 11.59
CA PRO A 23 -4.72 -0.13 11.29
C PRO A 23 -4.09 1.05 10.53
N GLN A 24 -2.83 1.38 10.80
CA GLN A 24 -2.11 2.46 10.14
C GLN A 24 -1.81 2.15 8.67
N LEU A 25 -1.45 0.90 8.37
CA LEU A 25 -1.10 0.44 7.02
C LEU A 25 -2.30 -0.14 6.26
N ARG A 26 -3.43 -0.41 6.92
CA ARG A 26 -4.53 -1.21 6.38
C ARG A 26 -5.10 -0.72 5.07
N VAL A 27 -5.39 0.56 4.96
CA VAL A 27 -6.00 1.10 3.73
C VAL A 27 -5.00 1.04 2.58
N LEU A 28 -3.76 1.48 2.81
CA LEU A 28 -2.72 1.43 1.80
C LEU A 28 -2.42 -0.01 1.37
N GLY A 29 -2.21 -0.91 2.34
CA GLY A 29 -1.95 -2.33 2.10
C GLY A 29 -3.05 -3.00 1.30
N ASN A 30 -4.31 -2.76 1.64
CA ASN A 30 -5.45 -3.32 0.90
C ASN A 30 -5.56 -2.79 -0.53
N VAL A 31 -5.33 -1.49 -0.75
CA VAL A 31 -5.37 -0.89 -2.09
C VAL A 31 -4.22 -1.43 -2.95
N VAL A 32 -2.99 -1.42 -2.42
CA VAL A 32 -1.81 -1.92 -3.11
C VAL A 32 -1.95 -3.40 -3.43
N MET A 33 -2.46 -4.20 -2.51
CA MET A 33 -2.74 -5.62 -2.74
C MET A 33 -3.84 -5.84 -3.77
N SER A 34 -4.93 -5.09 -3.71
CA SER A 34 -6.04 -5.23 -4.67
C SER A 34 -5.59 -4.89 -6.10
N ILE A 35 -4.91 -3.76 -6.29
CA ILE A 35 -4.46 -3.32 -7.62
C ILE A 35 -3.29 -4.20 -8.08
N GLY A 36 -2.33 -4.51 -7.20
CA GLY A 36 -1.19 -5.38 -7.50
C GLY A 36 -1.64 -6.77 -7.94
N ASN A 37 -2.52 -7.43 -7.18
CA ASN A 37 -3.05 -8.75 -7.56
C ASN A 37 -3.75 -8.72 -8.92
N HIS A 38 -4.49 -7.66 -9.20
CA HIS A 38 -5.16 -7.50 -10.48
C HIS A 38 -4.18 -7.29 -11.64
N LEU A 39 -3.14 -6.49 -11.41
CA LEU A 39 -2.05 -6.26 -12.37
C LEU A 39 -1.29 -7.56 -12.65
N PHE A 40 -0.80 -8.24 -11.61
CA PHE A 40 0.00 -9.44 -11.77
C PHE A 40 -0.82 -10.57 -12.40
N ALA A 41 -2.04 -10.83 -11.93
CA ALA A 41 -2.89 -11.90 -12.48
C ALA A 41 -3.26 -11.70 -13.95
N ARG A 42 -3.37 -10.44 -14.43
CA ARG A 42 -3.74 -10.14 -15.82
C ARG A 42 -2.54 -10.06 -16.76
N PHE A 43 -1.38 -9.60 -16.29
CA PHE A 43 -0.31 -9.15 -17.18
C PHE A 43 1.02 -9.89 -17.03
N THR A 44 1.22 -10.69 -15.98
CA THR A 44 2.51 -11.38 -15.75
C THR A 44 2.35 -12.69 -14.99
N PHE A 45 2.98 -13.77 -15.45
CA PHE A 45 3.11 -15.04 -14.72
C PHE A 45 3.99 -14.96 -13.45
N ASP A 46 4.32 -13.75 -12.98
CA ASP A 46 5.14 -13.52 -11.80
C ASP A 46 4.31 -13.66 -10.52
N GLU A 47 4.83 -14.44 -9.58
CA GLU A 47 4.22 -14.62 -8.27
C GLU A 47 4.14 -13.29 -7.52
N VAL A 48 2.97 -13.04 -6.91
CA VAL A 48 2.76 -11.98 -5.93
C VAL A 48 3.90 -12.06 -4.91
N PRO A 49 4.56 -10.94 -4.53
CA PRO A 49 5.66 -10.97 -3.56
C PRO A 49 5.31 -11.83 -2.34
N SER A 50 6.26 -12.66 -1.90
CA SER A 50 6.09 -13.43 -0.68
C SER A 50 6.17 -12.48 0.53
N GLY A 51 5.10 -12.44 1.31
CA GLY A 51 4.96 -11.56 2.46
C GLY A 51 3.63 -11.81 3.14
N SER A 52 3.47 -11.25 4.34
CA SER A 52 2.30 -11.54 5.16
C SER A 52 1.66 -10.25 5.64
N GLU A 53 0.40 -10.07 5.27
CA GLU A 53 -0.56 -9.18 5.95
C GLU A 53 -0.70 -9.51 7.45
N ASN A 54 -0.12 -10.62 7.94
CA ASN A 54 -0.03 -11.03 9.35
C ASN A 54 1.38 -10.85 9.96
N GLY A 55 2.31 -10.22 9.24
CA GLY A 55 3.64 -9.95 9.77
C GLY A 55 3.64 -8.87 10.84
N THR A 56 4.80 -8.64 11.44
CA THR A 56 5.11 -7.43 12.21
C THR A 56 4.88 -6.17 11.37
N PHE A 57 4.78 -5.01 12.03
CA PHE A 57 4.58 -3.73 11.35
C PHE A 57 5.60 -3.49 10.22
N ILE A 58 6.88 -3.80 10.48
CA ILE A 58 7.95 -3.63 9.50
C ILE A 58 7.87 -4.65 8.34
N GLU A 59 7.44 -5.89 8.60
CA GLU A 59 7.21 -6.90 7.58
C GLU A 59 6.04 -6.52 6.67
N GLN A 60 4.95 -6.00 7.24
CA GLN A 60 3.83 -5.48 6.47
C GLN A 60 4.23 -4.29 5.59
N MET A 61 5.03 -3.36 6.13
CA MET A 61 5.57 -2.26 5.33
C MET A 61 6.50 -2.76 4.21
N SER A 62 7.34 -3.76 4.51
CA SER A 62 8.20 -4.40 3.50
C SER A 62 7.39 -5.06 2.40
N TYR A 63 6.25 -5.67 2.73
CA TYR A 63 5.35 -6.25 1.73
C TYR A 63 4.73 -5.19 0.81
N ILE A 64 4.23 -4.09 1.40
CA ILE A 64 3.70 -2.94 0.63
C ILE A 64 4.77 -2.37 -0.31
N HIS A 65 5.99 -2.17 0.21
CA HIS A 65 7.14 -1.67 -0.56
C HIS A 65 7.48 -2.55 -1.75
N GLN A 66 7.61 -3.87 -1.55
CA GLN A 66 7.92 -4.81 -2.62
C GLN A 66 6.82 -4.85 -3.70
N MET A 67 5.56 -4.77 -3.28
CA MET A 67 4.44 -4.78 -4.22
C MET A 67 4.41 -3.50 -5.06
N LEU A 68 4.57 -2.33 -4.43
CA LEU A 68 4.67 -1.06 -5.14
C LEU A 68 5.87 -1.01 -6.09
N LYS A 69 7.03 -1.55 -5.68
CA LYS A 69 8.21 -1.65 -6.53
C LYS A 69 7.94 -2.48 -7.79
N LYS A 70 7.37 -3.69 -7.64
CA LYS A 70 7.00 -4.52 -8.80
C LYS A 70 5.99 -3.81 -9.70
N MET A 71 4.95 -3.20 -9.12
CA MET A 71 3.95 -2.45 -9.89
C MET A 71 4.58 -1.32 -10.70
N ARG A 72 5.49 -0.55 -10.09
CA ARG A 72 6.26 0.50 -10.76
C ARG A 72 7.02 -0.05 -11.97
N ASP A 73 7.74 -1.15 -11.80
CA ASP A 73 8.50 -1.75 -12.90
C ASP A 73 7.58 -2.16 -14.07
N HIS A 74 6.39 -2.72 -13.81
CA HIS A 74 5.42 -3.04 -14.87
C HIS A 74 4.75 -1.82 -15.52
N PHE A 75 4.51 -0.75 -14.76
CA PHE A 75 3.97 0.48 -15.32
C PHE A 75 5.00 1.23 -16.18
N MET A 76 6.28 1.17 -15.79
CA MET A 76 7.38 1.79 -16.54
C MET A 76 7.70 1.01 -17.80
N ASP A 77 7.79 -0.31 -17.71
CA ASP A 77 8.16 -1.20 -18.81
C ASP A 77 7.06 -2.24 -19.09
N PRO A 78 5.91 -1.82 -19.66
CA PRO A 78 4.80 -2.71 -19.89
C PRO A 78 5.06 -3.64 -21.09
N PRO A 79 4.58 -4.89 -21.05
CA PRO A 79 4.62 -5.77 -22.22
C PRO A 79 3.95 -5.14 -23.46
N ASP A 80 4.39 -5.55 -24.64
CA ASP A 80 3.80 -5.05 -25.89
C ASP A 80 2.31 -5.40 -25.97
N GLY A 81 1.50 -4.41 -26.39
CA GLY A 81 0.05 -4.59 -26.60
C GLY A 81 -0.83 -4.45 -25.36
N VAL A 82 -0.28 -4.20 -24.16
CA VAL A 82 -1.10 -4.03 -22.93
C VAL A 82 -1.21 -2.58 -22.43
N LYS A 83 -0.62 -1.61 -23.14
CA LYS A 83 -0.60 -0.18 -22.75
C LYS A 83 -1.99 0.39 -22.45
N ASP A 84 -2.99 0.14 -23.31
CA ASP A 84 -4.35 0.64 -23.08
C ASP A 84 -5.01 0.03 -21.84
N GLN A 85 -4.74 -1.24 -21.53
CA GLN A 85 -5.30 -1.89 -20.35
C GLN A 85 -4.61 -1.42 -19.06
N LEU A 86 -3.32 -1.10 -19.15
CA LEU A 86 -2.56 -0.50 -18.06
C LEU A 86 -2.93 0.94 -17.80
N ARG A 87 -3.44 1.69 -18.80
CA ARG A 87 -3.86 3.09 -18.61
C ARG A 87 -4.92 3.23 -17.52
N ASP A 88 -6.01 2.46 -17.61
CA ASP A 88 -7.11 2.52 -16.64
C ASP A 88 -6.67 2.05 -15.23
N LEU A 89 -5.73 1.09 -15.19
CA LEU A 89 -5.09 0.64 -13.95
C LEU A 89 -4.16 1.69 -13.36
N THR A 90 -3.38 2.38 -14.19
CA THR A 90 -2.47 3.46 -13.78
C THR A 90 -3.27 4.61 -13.19
N GLN A 91 -4.41 4.95 -13.79
CA GLN A 91 -5.31 5.97 -13.25
C GLN A 91 -5.85 5.57 -11.87
N SER A 92 -6.41 4.36 -11.77
CA SER A 92 -6.96 3.84 -10.50
C SER A 92 -5.88 3.78 -9.41
N PHE A 93 -4.67 3.33 -9.77
CA PHE A 93 -3.50 3.33 -8.91
C PHE A 93 -3.13 4.72 -8.43
N SER A 94 -2.99 5.67 -9.35
CA SER A 94 -2.57 7.03 -9.07
C SER A 94 -3.53 7.75 -8.13
N PHE A 95 -4.84 7.57 -8.31
CA PHE A 95 -5.85 8.18 -7.44
C PHE A 95 -5.98 7.50 -6.09
N GLN A 96 -5.90 6.17 -6.03
CA GLN A 96 -6.18 5.43 -4.79
C GLN A 96 -4.96 5.25 -3.91
N VAL A 97 -3.76 5.12 -4.47
CA VAL A 97 -2.52 4.92 -3.70
C VAL A 97 -1.95 6.26 -3.22
N LYS A 98 -1.90 7.29 -4.09
CA LYS A 98 -1.28 8.59 -3.74
C LYS A 98 -1.92 9.23 -2.52
N VAL A 99 -3.24 9.17 -2.41
CA VAL A 99 -3.99 9.75 -1.27
C VAL A 99 -3.72 9.03 0.05
N GLN A 100 -3.17 7.81 0.03
CA GLN A 100 -2.85 7.04 1.22
C GLN A 100 -1.37 7.17 1.64
N LEU A 101 -0.48 7.67 0.78
CA LEU A 101 0.94 7.83 1.08
C LEU A 101 1.24 8.73 2.30
N PRO A 102 0.47 9.79 2.61
CA PRO A 102 0.68 10.56 3.83
C PRO A 102 0.49 9.74 5.12
N ARG A 103 -0.17 8.57 5.07
CA ARG A 103 -0.26 7.68 6.23
C ARG A 103 1.08 7.05 6.61
N LEU A 104 2.08 7.12 5.74
CA LEU A 104 3.43 6.66 6.01
C LEU A 104 4.27 7.73 6.75
N ASP A 105 3.75 8.96 6.89
CA ASP A 105 4.35 10.01 7.70
C ASP A 105 4.03 9.77 9.18
N ILE A 106 4.74 8.81 9.76
CA ILE A 106 4.64 8.42 11.16
C ILE A 106 5.85 8.98 11.90
N GLU A 107 5.58 9.68 13.00
CA GLU A 107 6.61 10.22 13.87
C GLU A 107 7.54 9.11 14.40
N GLU A 108 8.84 9.41 14.51
CA GLU A 108 9.81 8.44 15.00
C GLU A 108 9.48 7.96 16.42
N SER A 109 8.96 8.84 17.27
CA SER A 109 8.49 8.48 18.61
C SER A 109 7.37 7.45 18.55
N ASP A 110 6.45 7.56 17.60
CA ASP A 110 5.37 6.59 17.43
C ASP A 110 5.89 5.25 16.92
N LEU A 111 6.83 5.26 15.96
CA LEU A 111 7.51 4.05 15.48
C LEU A 111 8.22 3.29 16.61
N ARG A 112 8.83 4.03 17.55
CA ARG A 112 9.50 3.47 18.72
C ARG A 112 8.52 3.00 19.79
N ASP A 113 7.62 3.88 20.22
CA ASP A 113 6.81 3.70 21.43
C ASP A 113 5.56 2.85 21.18
N LYS A 114 4.94 2.98 20.01
CA LYS A 114 3.71 2.24 19.66
C LYS A 114 4.01 0.93 18.95
N TYR A 115 5.01 0.93 18.06
CA TYR A 115 5.34 -0.23 17.22
C TYR A 115 6.58 -0.99 17.70
N GLY A 116 7.29 -0.50 18.72
CA GLY A 116 8.42 -1.20 19.34
C GLY A 116 9.62 -1.35 18.41
N LEU A 117 9.76 -0.50 17.39
CA LEU A 117 10.82 -0.63 16.39
C LEU A 117 12.17 -0.19 16.96
N THR A 118 13.22 -0.93 16.62
CA THR A 118 14.61 -0.55 16.85
C THR A 118 15.03 0.61 15.94
N GLU A 119 16.11 1.33 16.26
CA GLU A 119 16.63 2.41 15.42
C GLU A 119 16.90 1.96 13.98
N ALA A 120 17.42 0.74 13.80
CA ALA A 120 17.67 0.16 12.48
C ALA A 120 16.36 -0.10 11.70
N GLU A 121 15.31 -0.56 12.38
CA GLU A 121 13.99 -0.79 11.76
C GLU A 121 13.27 0.52 11.46
N ILE A 122 13.43 1.54 12.28
CA ILE A 122 12.92 2.90 12.03
C ILE A 122 13.55 3.45 10.76
N GLN A 123 14.89 3.40 10.64
CA GLN A 123 15.58 3.83 9.42
C GLN A 123 15.11 3.06 8.19
N ARG A 124 14.94 1.72 8.34
CA ARG A 124 14.42 0.88 7.27
C ARG A 124 12.98 1.26 6.89
N PHE A 125 12.11 1.52 7.86
CA PHE A 125 10.74 1.97 7.63
C PHE A 125 10.71 3.29 6.86
N GLN A 126 11.47 4.29 7.32
CA GLN A 126 11.54 5.61 6.68
C GLN A 126 12.07 5.53 5.25
N SER A 127 13.10 4.71 5.01
CA SER A 127 13.61 4.44 3.67
C SER A 127 12.53 3.82 2.77
N MET A 128 11.85 2.77 3.24
CA MET A 128 10.77 2.14 2.46
C MET A 128 9.59 3.08 2.22
N ALA A 129 9.24 3.92 3.20
CA ALA A 129 8.18 4.91 3.05
C ALA A 129 8.53 5.98 2.00
N SER A 130 9.78 6.45 2.00
CA SER A 130 10.28 7.38 0.99
C SER A 130 10.25 6.76 -0.41
N ASP A 131 10.76 5.53 -0.55
CA ASP A 131 10.73 4.78 -1.80
C ASP A 131 9.31 4.64 -2.35
N CYS A 132 8.34 4.27 -1.49
CA CYS A 132 6.94 4.13 -1.89
C CYS A 132 6.37 5.43 -2.48
N LYS A 133 6.73 6.59 -1.90
CA LYS A 133 6.31 7.89 -2.42
C LYS A 133 6.94 8.16 -3.79
N GLN A 134 8.25 7.93 -3.90
CA GLN A 134 8.98 8.10 -5.14
C GLN A 134 8.42 7.21 -6.26
N PHE A 135 8.15 5.92 -5.99
CA PHE A 135 7.61 5.00 -6.99
C PHE A 135 6.27 5.49 -7.55
N VAL A 136 5.39 5.98 -6.69
CA VAL A 136 4.07 6.48 -7.13
C VAL A 136 4.21 7.76 -7.94
N ASP A 137 5.07 8.69 -7.54
CA ASP A 137 5.31 9.92 -8.29
C ASP A 137 5.96 9.65 -9.66
N GLU A 138 6.88 8.68 -9.76
CA GLU A 138 7.46 8.24 -11.04
C GLU A 138 6.41 7.64 -11.99
N ILE A 139 5.49 6.82 -11.45
CA ILE A 139 4.36 6.27 -12.22
C ILE A 139 3.48 7.39 -12.76
N ILE A 140 3.13 8.36 -11.92
CA ILE A 140 2.27 9.48 -12.30
C ILE A 140 2.95 10.39 -13.31
N ALA A 141 4.23 10.73 -13.13
CA ALA A 141 4.95 11.58 -14.06
C ALA A 141 5.07 10.94 -15.45
N THR A 142 5.25 9.62 -15.52
CA THR A 142 5.48 8.93 -16.79
C THR A 142 4.18 8.54 -17.50
N ARG A 143 3.14 8.15 -16.74
CA ARG A 143 1.89 7.58 -17.29
C ARG A 143 0.65 8.42 -17.01
N GLY A 144 0.71 9.36 -16.08
CA GLY A 144 -0.41 10.24 -15.74
C GLY A 144 -0.75 11.23 -16.86
N GLU A 145 0.26 11.71 -17.60
CA GLU A 145 0.07 12.60 -18.75
C GLU A 145 -0.69 11.90 -19.90
N GLU A 146 -0.41 10.61 -20.16
CA GLU A 146 -1.12 9.79 -21.17
C GLU A 146 -2.62 9.60 -20.85
N VAL A 147 -3.03 9.77 -19.58
CA VAL A 147 -4.42 9.61 -19.12
C VAL A 147 -5.20 10.93 -19.27
N THR A 148 -4.59 12.07 -19.00
CA THR A 148 -5.24 13.39 -19.04
C THR A 148 -5.54 13.88 -20.46
N ASP A 149 -4.71 13.54 -21.45
CA ASP A 149 -4.82 14.03 -22.84
C ASP A 149 -6.05 13.51 -23.60
N LYS A 150 -6.74 12.47 -23.13
CA LYS A 150 -7.91 11.88 -23.80
C LYS A 150 -9.25 12.47 -23.33
N TYR A 151 -9.24 13.29 -22.28
CA TYR A 151 -10.43 13.93 -21.70
C TYR A 151 -10.41 15.47 -21.83
N LEU A 152 -9.44 16.00 -22.59
CA LEU A 152 -9.38 17.37 -23.10
C LEU A 152 -9.68 17.38 -24.60
#